data_AF-A0A1G6RBN8-F1
#
_entry.id   AF-A0A1G6RBN8-F1
#
_cell.length_a   1.000
_cell.length_b   1.000
_cell.length_c   1.000
_cell.angle_alpha   90.00
_cell.angle_beta   90.00
_cell.angle_gamma   90.00
#
_symmetry.space_group_name_H-M   'P 1'
#
loop_
_entity.id
_entity.type
_entity.pdbx_description
1 polymer ?
#
loop_
_entity_poly.entity_id
_entity_poly.type
_entity_poly.pdbx_seq_one_letter_code
_entity_poly.pdbx_strand_id
1 'polypeptide(L)' 'MLSENKKEIKNKIRDYFTERNDISAVYIFGSFNTERFNQNSDLDLAVIE' A
#
# COMPACT_ATOMS: atom_id res chain seq x y z
N MET A 1 -10.67 6.91 11.72
CA MET A 1 -9.50 6.13 12.21
C MET A 1 -8.96 5.12 11.20
N LEU A 2 -9.50 3.90 11.02
CA LEU A 2 -8.92 2.93 10.06
C LEU A 2 -8.97 3.39 8.59
N SER A 3 -10.03 4.10 8.19
CA SER A 3 -10.17 4.66 6.84
C SER A 3 -9.17 5.79 6.54
N GLU A 4 -8.90 6.65 7.53
CA GLU A 4 -7.89 7.72 7.43
C GLU A 4 -6.48 7.11 7.35
N ASN A 5 -6.19 6.07 8.14
CA ASN A 5 -4.94 5.32 8.07
C ASN A 5 -4.73 4.67 6.69
N LYS A 6 -5.78 4.08 6.08
CA LYS A 6 -5.65 3.48 4.73
C LYS A 6 -5.25 4.52 3.69
N LYS A 7 -5.79 5.74 3.75
CA LYS A 7 -5.44 6.82 2.81
C LYS A 7 -3.99 7.28 3.01
N GLU A 8 -3.56 7.46 4.26
CA GLU A 8 -2.19 7.82 4.59
C GLU A 8 -1.18 6.77 4.10
N ILE A 9 -1.46 5.48 4.34
CA ILE A 9 -0.64 4.37 3.86
C ILE A 9 -0.53 4.38 2.33
N LYS A 10 -1.65 4.54 1.62
CA LYS A 10 -1.65 4.64 0.15
C LYS A 10 -0.79 5.80 -0.35
N ASN A 11 -0.89 6.96 0.28
CA ASN A 11 -0.09 8.13 -0.10
C ASN A 11 1.40 7.87 0.13
N LYS A 12 1.80 7.34 1.30
CA LYS A 12 3.21 7.02 1.58
C LYS A 12 3.80 6.03 0.59
N ILE A 13 3.06 4.97 0.25
CA ILE A 13 3.48 3.98 -0.75
C ILE A 13 3.65 4.66 -2.11
N ARG A 14 2.63 5.42 -2.55
CA ARG A 14 2.66 6.13 -3.83
C ARG A 14 3.86 7.07 -3.90
N ASP A 15 4.05 7.92 -2.88
CA ASP A 15 5.09 8.95 -2.89
C ASP A 15 6.48 8.29 -2.90
N TYR A 16 6.70 7.22 -2.12
CA TYR A 16 7.96 6.45 -2.12
C TYR A 16 8.28 5.83 -3.49
N PHE A 17 7.31 5.17 -4.12
CA PHE A 17 7.55 4.48 -5.40
C PHE A 17 7.52 5.42 -6.61
N THR A 18 6.94 6.62 -6.50
CA THR A 18 6.97 7.61 -7.59
C THR A 18 8.39 8.15 -7.84
N GLU A 19 9.24 8.17 -6.83
CA GLU A 19 10.64 8.60 -6.95
C GLU A 19 11.56 7.51 -7.53
N ARG A 20 11.03 6.30 -7.78
CA ARG A 20 11.77 5.14 -8.27
C ARG A 20 11.55 4.96 -9.77
N ASN A 21 12.58 5.22 -10.56
CA ASN A 21 12.56 5.05 -12.02
C ASN A 21 12.79 3.59 -12.47
N ASP A 22 13.21 2.72 -11.56
CA ASP A 22 13.39 1.29 -11.74
C ASP A 22 12.11 0.48 -11.51
N ILE A 23 11.03 1.12 -11.05
CA ILE A 23 9.76 0.48 -10.75
C ILE A 23 8.69 0.98 -11.72
N SER A 24 8.14 0.08 -12.53
CA SER A 24 7.05 0.37 -13.45
C SER A 24 5.68 0.46 -12.77
N ALA A 25 5.40 -0.39 -11.77
CA ALA A 25 4.12 -0.40 -11.08
C ALA A 25 4.18 -1.04 -9.67
N VAL A 26 3.26 -0.61 -8.80
CA VAL A 26 3.06 -1.20 -7.46
C VAL A 26 1.58 -1.45 -7.21
N TYR A 27 1.27 -2.66 -6.73
CA TYR A 27 -0.08 -3.07 -6.39
C TYR A 27 -0.18 -3.54 -4.94
N ILE A 28 -1.07 -2.91 -4.17
CA ILE A 28 -1.37 -3.32 -2.79
C ILE A 28 -2.44 -4.41 -2.84
N PHE A 29 -2.17 -5.58 -2.25
CA PHE A 29 -3.11 -6.70 -2.19
C PHE A 29 -3.31 -7.20 -0.75
N GLY A 30 -3.84 -8.41 -0.60
CA GLY A 30 -4.01 -9.05 0.70
C GLY A 30 -5.09 -8.42 1.57
N SER A 31 -4.88 -8.49 2.89
CA SER A 31 -5.89 -8.09 3.87
C SER A 31 -6.29 -6.62 3.74
N PHE A 32 -5.39 -5.75 3.25
CA PHE A 32 -5.54 -4.30 3.15
C PHE A 32 -6.81 -3.85 2.43
N ASN A 33 -7.20 -4.54 1.36
CA ASN A 33 -8.39 -4.20 0.57
C ASN A 33 -9.66 -4.94 1.01
N THR A 34 -9.62 -5.62 2.16
CA THR A 34 -10.74 -6.37 2.72
C THR A 34 -11.22 -5.77 4.03
N GLU A 35 -12.32 -6.31 4.56
CA GLU A 35 -12.84 -6.00 5.90
C GLU A 35 -11.95 -6.58 7.03
N ARG A 36 -10.96 -7.43 6.70
CA ARG A 36 -10.07 -8.03 7.70
C ARG A 36 -8.91 -7.12 8.10
N PHE A 37 -8.67 -6.02 7.38
CA PHE A 37 -7.58 -5.09 7.68
C PHE A 37 -7.79 -4.40 9.03
N ASN A 38 -6.80 -4.51 9.90
CA ASN A 38 -6.80 -3.92 11.23
C ASN A 38 -5.39 -3.48 11.63
N GLN A 39 -5.23 -2.94 12.83
CA GLN A 39 -3.95 -2.40 13.34
C GLN A 39 -2.83 -3.44 13.48
N ASN A 40 -3.15 -4.74 13.47
CA ASN A 40 -2.19 -5.84 13.53
C ASN A 40 -1.92 -6.44 12.14
N SER A 41 -2.54 -5.92 11.09
CA SER A 41 -2.31 -6.38 9.71
C SER A 41 -0.98 -5.84 9.19
N ASP A 42 -0.30 -6.66 8.42
CA ASP A 42 0.81 -6.28 7.56
C ASP A 42 0.30 -5.68 6.23
N LEU A 43 1.26 -5.38 5.33
CA LEU A 43 1.00 -4.86 3.99
C LEU A 43 1.65 -5.74 2.95
N ASP A 44 0.82 -6.28 2.05
CA ASP A 44 1.27 -7.08 0.91
C ASP A 44 1.39 -6.20 -0.34
N LEU A 45 2.57 -6.16 -0.96
CA LEU A 45 2.87 -5.38 -2.16
C LEU A 45 3.42 -6.27 -3.26
N ALA A 46 2.86 -6.15 -4.47
CA ALA A 46 3.45 -6.68 -5.69
C ALA A 46 4.10 -5.53 -6.45
N VAL A 47 5.34 -5.73 -6.89
CA VAL A 47 6.16 -4.73 -7.58
C VAL A 47 6.49 -5.27 -8.97
N ILE A 48 6.36 -4.42 -9.97
CA ILE A 48 6.81 -4.66 -11.34
C ILE A 48 7.95 -3.69 -11.60
N GLU A 49 9.11 -4.24 -11.93
CA GLU A 49 10.33 -3.51 -12.32
C GLU A 49 10.31 -3.28 -13.83
#